data_AF-A0A934N5L2-F1
#
_entry.id   AF-A0A934N5L2-F1
#
_cell.length_a   1.000
_cell.length_b   1.000
_cell.length_c   1.000
_cell.angle_alpha   90.00
_cell.angle_beta   90.00
_cell.angle_gamma   90.00
#
_symmetry.space_group_name_H-M   'P 1'
#
loop_
_entity.id
_entity.type
_entity.pdbx_description
1 polymer ?
#
loop_
_entity_poly.entity_id
_entity_poly.type
_entity_poly.pdbx_seq_one_letter_code
_entity_poly.pdbx_strand_id
1 'polypeptide(L)'
;MTWRNRLQQGSFREIAFFTDQASGQAGRRVAVHEYPQQEAYFAEDLGKKAETERLKMFVSGEDYDLTRDRLMKALNKPGVGKLVHPYLGSMMIQVTDYDWTISTQRGGYCEFNVQYVRAGKRSYPLSSNNSASILSAAIVKAKDTVSKDFAKTFSVDNTASFVEDAARQQLSEGVAVLRTLNGQITGYLNPLSNVANKIDDFVDELDDKLVQPKALADALNSVVEEVFDDMDEMKTVLSGYQHTLDTFVTTTVIGSINDVTTALVTEVNTVIGGIDETATKLTTQMSSAIDVVSTTLTTQVDALVDEIEGATEALAQDINSAVEETVTSLSTQVNSVVDDITTTLSSEVTRVTGQIDELATLLEEQVDEADEALNGLTTSLTENVNAAKQTVDAMVVSLAAETKAVINDAVLALETEVSRVVAEAGDEAASLATDVEALIEEMETRLTDQVKTVIVETTESITTQANAVMNKANAMVASINAELKKEIKTFNRQQEALNSAAMNTLFTATSTLAMAKSMVEQNGLFTTLSEAKKARDLVLSHIDELIEVGTDEAYEAWADLQTAIMRRLDELEPNLAKEAKTQIEQSMPALVMAYDLYGDARRELEFIRRNGIVHPCIVPAGVDLEVLQ
;
A
#
# COMPACT_ATOMS: atom_id res chain seq x y z
N MET A 1 -38.43 -61.02 11.31
CA MET A 1 -38.78 -60.74 12.73
C MET A 1 -40.30 -60.66 12.86
N THR A 2 -40.88 -61.18 13.93
CA THR A 2 -42.33 -61.11 14.22
C THR A 2 -42.77 -59.71 14.64
N TRP A 3 -44.05 -59.37 14.46
CA TRP A 3 -44.61 -58.05 14.82
C TRP A 3 -44.40 -57.69 16.30
N ARG A 4 -44.48 -58.70 17.19
CA ARG A 4 -44.19 -58.57 18.64
C ARG A 4 -42.81 -57.98 18.92
N ASN A 5 -41.81 -58.28 18.09
CA ASN A 5 -40.44 -57.80 18.23
C ASN A 5 -40.23 -56.36 17.73
N ARG A 6 -41.29 -55.70 17.25
CA ARG A 6 -41.29 -54.29 16.83
C ARG A 6 -42.13 -53.39 17.75
N LEU A 7 -42.78 -53.96 18.77
CA LEU A 7 -43.51 -53.18 19.77
C LEU A 7 -42.49 -52.48 20.68
N GLN A 8 -42.54 -51.14 20.69
CA GLN A 8 -41.79 -50.33 21.66
C GLN A 8 -42.65 -50.10 22.91
N GLN A 9 -42.00 -49.84 24.05
CA GLN A 9 -42.73 -49.39 25.24
C GLN A 9 -43.42 -48.05 24.93
N GLY A 10 -44.69 -47.93 25.32
CA GLY A 10 -45.44 -46.71 25.11
C GLY A 10 -44.86 -45.58 25.96
N SER A 11 -44.75 -44.38 25.41
CA SER A 11 -44.41 -43.21 26.23
C SER A 11 -44.99 -41.91 25.68
N PHE A 12 -45.37 -41.00 26.57
CA PHE A 12 -45.82 -39.65 26.21
C PHE A 12 -44.97 -38.63 26.97
N ARG A 13 -44.31 -37.73 26.23
CA ARG A 13 -43.31 -36.79 26.78
C ARG A 13 -42.33 -37.52 27.72
N GLU A 14 -41.80 -38.64 27.23
CA GLU A 14 -40.79 -39.51 27.87
C GLU A 14 -41.26 -40.28 29.12
N ILE A 15 -42.51 -40.11 29.56
CA ILE A 15 -43.09 -40.91 30.64
C ILE A 15 -43.68 -42.19 30.05
N ALA A 16 -43.21 -43.33 30.54
CA ALA A 16 -43.62 -44.65 30.06
C ALA A 16 -45.05 -45.04 30.51
N PHE A 17 -45.76 -45.75 29.65
CA PHE A 17 -47.07 -46.34 29.92
C PHE A 17 -47.22 -47.71 29.21
N PHE A 18 -48.19 -48.50 29.64
CA PHE A 18 -48.64 -49.69 28.94
C PHE A 18 -49.91 -49.38 28.13
N THR A 19 -50.12 -50.07 27.01
CA THR A 19 -51.31 -49.88 26.16
C THR A 19 -52.26 -51.05 26.30
N ASP A 20 -53.52 -50.77 26.59
CA ASP A 20 -54.62 -51.73 26.59
C ASP A 20 -55.33 -51.74 25.22
N GLN A 21 -55.74 -50.56 24.74
CA GLN A 21 -56.46 -50.41 23.47
C GLN A 21 -56.05 -49.14 22.72
N ALA A 22 -55.98 -49.21 21.39
CA ALA A 22 -55.85 -48.05 20.51
C ALA A 22 -56.97 -48.06 19.47
N SER A 23 -57.53 -46.89 19.17
CA SER A 23 -58.59 -46.71 18.17
C SER A 23 -58.52 -45.30 17.57
N GLY A 24 -59.21 -45.06 16.46
CA GLY A 24 -59.27 -43.73 15.87
C GLY A 24 -60.23 -43.62 14.70
N GLN A 25 -60.57 -42.38 14.35
CA GLN A 25 -61.37 -42.05 13.17
C GLN A 25 -60.54 -41.22 12.19
N ALA A 26 -60.41 -41.72 10.98
CA ALA A 26 -59.75 -41.07 9.85
C ALA A 26 -60.73 -40.92 8.68
N GLY A 27 -60.46 -39.99 7.76
CA GLY A 27 -61.30 -39.74 6.60
C GLY A 27 -61.03 -38.38 5.96
N ARG A 28 -61.92 -37.97 5.06
CA ARG A 28 -61.91 -36.66 4.40
C ARG A 28 -63.18 -35.89 4.75
N ARG A 29 -63.15 -34.57 4.65
CA ARG A 29 -64.35 -33.74 4.67
C ARG A 29 -64.94 -33.79 3.27
N VAL A 30 -66.21 -34.13 3.16
CA VAL A 30 -66.90 -34.19 1.88
C VAL A 30 -68.21 -33.42 2.03
N ALA A 31 -68.45 -32.46 1.15
CA ALA A 31 -69.75 -31.83 1.01
C ALA A 31 -70.56 -32.63 -0.03
N VAL A 32 -71.77 -33.06 0.33
CA VAL A 32 -72.67 -33.79 -0.57
C VAL A 32 -73.75 -32.83 -1.03
N HIS A 33 -73.90 -32.69 -2.34
CA HIS A 33 -74.86 -31.83 -2.99
C HIS A 33 -75.91 -32.72 -3.65
N GLU A 34 -77.12 -32.68 -3.09
CA GLU A 34 -78.29 -33.43 -3.54
C GLU A 34 -79.21 -32.49 -4.33
N TYR A 35 -79.66 -32.91 -5.52
CA TYR A 35 -80.48 -32.10 -6.40
C TYR A 35 -81.93 -32.64 -6.46
N PRO A 36 -82.97 -31.79 -6.35
CA PRO A 36 -84.35 -32.26 -6.36
C PRO A 36 -84.70 -33.09 -7.60
N GLN A 37 -85.42 -34.20 -7.38
CA GLN A 37 -85.84 -35.16 -8.42
C GLN A 37 -84.71 -35.86 -9.19
N GLN A 38 -83.45 -35.84 -8.70
CA GLN A 38 -82.35 -36.64 -9.26
C GLN A 38 -81.92 -37.72 -8.26
N GLU A 39 -81.67 -38.94 -8.76
CA GLU A 39 -81.06 -40.02 -7.97
C GLU A 39 -79.52 -39.94 -7.91
N ALA A 40 -78.93 -39.00 -8.67
CA ALA A 40 -77.50 -38.71 -8.68
C ALA A 40 -77.18 -37.51 -7.77
N TYR A 41 -76.09 -37.64 -7.01
CA TYR A 41 -75.58 -36.62 -6.10
C TYR A 41 -74.11 -36.29 -6.42
N PHE A 42 -73.68 -35.07 -6.16
CA PHE A 42 -72.29 -34.65 -6.29
C PHE A 42 -71.59 -34.62 -4.93
N ALA A 43 -70.30 -34.93 -4.89
CA ALA A 43 -69.52 -35.05 -3.65
C ALA A 43 -68.19 -34.29 -3.78
N GLU A 44 -68.11 -33.10 -3.17
CA GLU A 44 -66.92 -32.25 -3.20
C GLU A 44 -65.97 -32.58 -2.04
N ASP A 45 -64.68 -32.81 -2.34
CA ASP A 45 -63.67 -33.18 -1.36
C ASP A 45 -62.98 -31.95 -0.73
N LEU A 46 -63.49 -31.52 0.42
CA LEU A 46 -62.98 -30.40 1.23
C LEU A 46 -61.75 -30.78 2.08
N GLY A 47 -60.93 -31.70 1.58
CA GLY A 47 -59.62 -32.06 2.15
C GLY A 47 -59.67 -33.05 3.32
N LYS A 48 -58.49 -33.36 3.87
CA LYS A 48 -58.36 -34.36 4.95
C LYS A 48 -59.09 -33.91 6.22
N LYS A 49 -59.92 -34.79 6.80
CA LYS A 49 -60.54 -34.56 8.12
C LYS A 49 -59.46 -34.70 9.20
N ALA A 50 -59.56 -33.92 10.27
CA ALA A 50 -58.64 -34.05 11.41
C ALA A 50 -58.77 -35.44 12.02
N GLU A 51 -57.71 -36.24 11.93
CA GLU A 51 -57.66 -37.58 12.50
C GLU A 51 -57.70 -37.49 14.02
N THR A 52 -58.75 -38.06 14.59
CA THR A 52 -58.98 -38.06 16.04
C THR A 52 -58.79 -39.48 16.54
N GLU A 53 -57.75 -39.68 17.33
CA GLU A 53 -57.34 -40.97 17.86
C GLU A 53 -57.61 -41.03 19.37
N ARG A 54 -57.83 -42.24 19.90
CA ARG A 54 -58.05 -42.54 21.31
C ARG A 54 -57.14 -43.69 21.73
N LEU A 55 -56.31 -43.44 22.73
CA LEU A 55 -55.36 -44.40 23.29
C LEU A 55 -55.71 -44.66 24.75
N LYS A 56 -56.17 -45.88 25.02
CA LYS A 56 -56.40 -46.43 26.35
C LYS A 56 -55.08 -47.00 26.86
N MET A 57 -54.46 -46.28 27.78
CA MET A 57 -53.18 -46.60 28.39
C MET A 57 -53.34 -46.80 29.90
N PHE A 58 -52.39 -47.44 30.54
CA PHE A 58 -52.36 -47.58 31.99
C PHE A 58 -50.94 -47.48 32.55
N VAL A 59 -50.85 -47.07 33.80
CA VAL A 59 -49.64 -47.13 34.63
C VAL A 59 -49.89 -48.10 35.77
N SER A 60 -48.93 -48.97 36.02
CA SER A 60 -49.03 -50.01 37.06
C SER A 60 -47.64 -50.41 37.55
N GLY A 61 -47.55 -50.72 38.84
CA GLY A 61 -46.30 -50.95 39.57
C GLY A 61 -46.43 -50.51 41.03
N GLU A 62 -45.30 -50.47 41.73
CA GLU A 62 -45.22 -49.97 43.11
C GLU A 62 -45.40 -48.44 43.13
N ASP A 63 -44.55 -47.71 42.37
CA ASP A 63 -44.63 -46.25 42.15
C ASP A 63 -45.69 -45.82 41.11
N TYR A 64 -46.83 -46.50 41.01
CA TYR A 64 -47.84 -46.22 39.98
C TYR A 64 -48.45 -44.82 40.12
N ASP A 65 -48.53 -44.28 41.34
CA ASP A 65 -49.11 -42.99 41.69
C ASP A 65 -48.17 -41.82 41.34
N LEU A 66 -46.88 -41.96 41.63
CA LEU A 66 -45.83 -41.04 41.17
C LEU A 66 -45.78 -41.00 39.63
N THR A 67 -45.97 -42.14 38.99
CA THR A 67 -46.02 -42.26 37.52
C THR A 67 -47.30 -41.64 36.95
N ARG A 68 -48.47 -41.89 37.57
CA ARG A 68 -49.76 -41.25 37.27
C ARG A 68 -49.64 -39.73 37.33
N ASP A 69 -49.11 -39.18 38.42
CA ASP A 69 -49.04 -37.72 38.61
C ASP A 69 -48.08 -37.04 37.64
N ARG A 70 -46.98 -37.72 37.26
CA ARG A 70 -46.11 -37.27 36.17
C ARG A 70 -46.87 -37.27 34.84
N LEU A 71 -47.61 -38.34 34.52
CA LEU A 71 -48.35 -38.47 33.28
C LEU A 71 -49.47 -37.43 33.17
N MET A 72 -50.25 -37.19 34.23
CA MET A 72 -51.25 -36.13 34.30
C MET A 72 -50.63 -34.73 34.08
N LYS A 73 -49.50 -34.44 34.72
CA LYS A 73 -48.75 -33.18 34.49
C LYS A 73 -48.26 -33.06 33.05
N ALA A 74 -47.86 -34.16 32.41
CA ALA A 74 -47.45 -34.15 31.01
C ALA A 74 -48.63 -34.00 30.03
N LEU A 75 -49.79 -34.60 30.31
CA LEU A 75 -51.04 -34.42 29.53
C LEU A 75 -51.55 -32.97 29.65
N ASN A 76 -51.51 -32.38 30.85
CA ASN A 76 -51.97 -31.01 31.11
C ASN A 76 -51.00 -29.91 30.62
N LYS A 77 -49.74 -30.22 30.33
CA LYS A 77 -48.75 -29.22 29.88
C LYS A 77 -49.12 -28.70 28.47
N PRO A 78 -49.19 -27.37 28.24
CA PRO A 78 -49.68 -26.81 26.98
C PRO A 78 -48.83 -27.17 25.76
N GLY A 79 -49.44 -27.04 24.58
CA GLY A 79 -48.81 -27.32 23.28
C GLY A 79 -48.57 -28.81 23.01
N VAL A 80 -47.99 -29.09 21.85
CA VAL A 80 -47.80 -30.45 21.33
C VAL A 80 -46.82 -31.29 22.15
N GLY A 81 -47.05 -32.60 22.19
CA GLY A 81 -46.20 -33.57 22.87
C GLY A 81 -45.81 -34.74 21.96
N LYS A 82 -44.61 -35.29 22.19
CA LYS A 82 -44.14 -36.50 21.53
C LYS A 82 -44.82 -37.72 22.15
N LEU A 83 -45.57 -38.47 21.35
CA LEU A 83 -46.12 -39.78 21.68
C LEU A 83 -45.29 -40.85 20.95
N VAL A 84 -44.76 -41.82 21.70
CA VAL A 84 -44.28 -43.10 21.17
C VAL A 84 -45.40 -44.10 21.37
N HIS A 85 -46.11 -44.42 20.29
CA HIS A 85 -47.26 -45.32 20.29
C HIS A 85 -46.79 -46.73 19.90
N PRO A 86 -46.96 -47.78 20.74
CA PRO A 86 -46.38 -49.11 20.52
C PRO A 86 -46.64 -49.73 19.13
N TYR A 87 -47.82 -49.46 18.56
CA TYR A 87 -48.24 -49.94 17.24
C TYR A 87 -48.08 -48.94 16.07
N LEU A 88 -47.93 -47.64 16.34
CA LEU A 88 -47.99 -46.57 15.32
C LEU A 88 -46.68 -45.76 15.20
N GLY A 89 -45.68 -46.06 16.04
CA GLY A 89 -44.39 -45.38 16.07
C GLY A 89 -44.40 -44.05 16.82
N SER A 90 -43.36 -43.24 16.62
CA SER A 90 -43.24 -41.92 17.25
C SER A 90 -43.91 -40.85 16.41
N MET A 91 -44.74 -40.02 17.03
CA MET A 91 -45.47 -38.92 16.40
C MET A 91 -45.59 -37.71 17.34
N MET A 92 -45.80 -36.52 16.78
CA MET A 92 -46.19 -35.34 17.55
C MET A 92 -47.71 -35.22 17.56
N ILE A 93 -48.29 -35.05 18.75
CA ILE A 93 -49.74 -34.96 18.95
C ILE A 93 -50.11 -33.72 19.77
N GLN A 94 -51.34 -33.26 19.61
CA GLN A 94 -52.01 -32.40 20.57
C GLN A 94 -53.06 -33.24 21.30
N VAL A 95 -52.91 -33.42 22.61
CA VAL A 95 -53.96 -33.98 23.46
C VAL A 95 -55.13 -33.00 23.44
N THR A 96 -56.34 -33.50 23.24
CA THR A 96 -57.58 -32.70 23.23
C THR A 96 -58.35 -32.86 24.53
N ASP A 97 -58.40 -34.09 25.06
CA ASP A 97 -59.12 -34.44 26.30
C ASP A 97 -58.57 -35.77 26.84
N TYR A 98 -58.78 -36.05 28.13
CA TYR A 98 -58.56 -37.38 28.70
C TYR A 98 -59.37 -37.61 29.98
N ASP A 99 -59.87 -38.83 30.13
CA ASP A 99 -60.35 -39.35 31.42
C ASP A 99 -59.30 -40.27 32.07
N TRP A 100 -59.44 -40.48 33.38
CA TRP A 100 -58.63 -41.41 34.15
C TRP A 100 -59.48 -42.16 35.18
N THR A 101 -59.12 -43.41 35.46
CA THR A 101 -59.85 -44.28 36.39
C THR A 101 -58.90 -45.06 37.29
N ILE A 102 -59.15 -44.99 38.60
CA ILE A 102 -58.55 -45.87 39.62
C ILE A 102 -59.68 -46.69 40.25
N SER A 103 -59.49 -48.00 40.36
CA SER A 103 -60.46 -48.90 41.00
C SER A 103 -59.90 -49.46 42.29
N THR A 104 -60.66 -49.42 43.38
CA THR A 104 -60.30 -50.05 44.67
C THR A 104 -60.16 -51.57 44.57
N GLN A 105 -60.70 -52.19 43.51
CA GLN A 105 -60.52 -53.62 43.21
C GLN A 105 -59.20 -53.92 42.48
N ARG A 106 -58.46 -52.90 42.03
CA ARG A 106 -57.17 -53.01 41.34
C ARG A 106 -56.18 -52.00 41.92
N GLY A 107 -55.67 -52.27 43.13
CA GLY A 107 -54.57 -51.51 43.71
C GLY A 107 -53.31 -51.57 42.81
N GLY A 108 -52.52 -50.49 42.79
CA GLY A 108 -51.33 -50.42 41.94
C GLY A 108 -51.62 -50.23 40.44
N TYR A 109 -52.80 -49.70 40.08
CA TYR A 109 -53.23 -49.51 38.68
C TYR A 109 -54.01 -48.20 38.51
N CYS A 110 -53.61 -47.39 37.52
CA CYS A 110 -54.40 -46.24 37.05
C CYS A 110 -54.53 -46.32 35.52
N GLU A 111 -55.77 -46.25 35.05
CA GLU A 111 -56.12 -46.22 33.64
C GLU A 111 -56.29 -44.79 33.15
N PHE A 112 -55.98 -44.55 31.87
CA PHE A 112 -56.15 -43.29 31.17
C PHE A 112 -56.69 -43.55 29.77
N ASN A 113 -57.75 -42.86 29.37
CA ASN A 113 -58.26 -42.86 28.00
C ASN A 113 -58.02 -41.48 27.39
N VAL A 114 -56.94 -41.37 26.61
CA VAL A 114 -56.44 -40.10 26.07
C VAL A 114 -56.94 -39.91 24.65
N GLN A 115 -57.70 -38.84 24.40
CA GLN A 115 -58.11 -38.41 23.07
C GLN A 115 -57.13 -37.34 22.54
N TYR A 116 -56.67 -37.53 21.30
CA TYR A 116 -55.69 -36.63 20.69
C TYR A 116 -55.87 -36.50 19.18
N VAL A 117 -55.26 -35.46 18.63
CA VAL A 117 -55.11 -35.24 17.18
C VAL A 117 -53.63 -35.17 16.83
N ARG A 118 -53.27 -35.61 15.63
CA ARG A 118 -51.89 -35.49 15.13
C ARG A 118 -51.55 -34.01 14.88
N ALA A 119 -50.34 -33.60 15.26
CA ALA A 119 -49.89 -32.21 15.10
C ALA A 119 -49.68 -31.88 13.61
N GLY A 120 -50.56 -31.06 13.03
CA GLY A 120 -50.37 -30.51 11.69
C GLY A 120 -49.21 -29.50 11.63
N LYS A 121 -48.69 -29.23 10.41
CA LYS A 121 -47.79 -28.08 10.20
C LYS A 121 -48.54 -26.81 10.58
N ARG A 122 -47.93 -25.99 11.45
CA ARG A 122 -48.59 -24.84 12.10
C ARG A 122 -48.56 -23.58 11.21
N SER A 123 -49.22 -23.64 10.06
CA SER A 123 -49.44 -22.46 9.21
C SER A 123 -50.55 -21.57 9.78
N TYR A 124 -50.19 -20.70 10.72
CA TYR A 124 -51.01 -19.54 11.07
C TYR A 124 -50.63 -18.37 10.16
N PRO A 125 -51.58 -17.52 9.73
CA PRO A 125 -51.22 -16.14 9.46
C PRO A 125 -50.71 -15.56 10.78
N LEU A 126 -49.47 -15.04 10.79
CA LEU A 126 -49.03 -14.20 11.88
C LEU A 126 -49.89 -12.93 11.90
N SER A 127 -50.02 -12.31 13.08
CA SER A 127 -50.54 -10.95 13.17
C SER A 127 -49.78 -10.06 12.17
N SER A 128 -50.50 -9.31 11.35
CA SER A 128 -49.90 -8.30 10.48
C SER A 128 -49.33 -7.18 11.35
N ASN A 129 -48.08 -7.35 11.78
CA ASN A 129 -47.23 -6.24 12.20
C ASN A 129 -47.09 -5.34 10.97
N ASN A 130 -48.02 -4.39 10.81
CA ASN A 130 -48.20 -3.56 9.62
C ASN A 130 -46.85 -3.16 9.00
N SER A 131 -46.59 -3.57 7.76
CA SER A 131 -45.35 -3.24 7.03
C SER A 131 -44.98 -1.77 7.11
N ALA A 132 -45.96 -0.87 7.04
CA ALA A 132 -45.75 0.57 7.16
C ALA A 132 -45.09 0.95 8.50
N SER A 133 -45.40 0.26 9.59
CA SER A 133 -44.78 0.47 10.91
C SER A 133 -43.36 -0.10 11.01
N ILE A 134 -43.07 -1.20 10.31
CA ILE A 134 -41.73 -1.79 10.25
C ILE A 134 -40.82 -0.89 9.40
N LEU A 135 -41.31 -0.46 8.23
CA LEU A 135 -40.62 0.48 7.34
C LEU A 135 -40.39 1.83 8.01
N SER A 136 -41.37 2.36 8.76
CA SER A 136 -41.18 3.55 9.60
C SER A 136 -40.04 3.39 10.60
N ALA A 137 -39.94 2.24 11.27
CA ALA A 137 -38.87 1.98 12.24
C ALA A 137 -37.49 1.87 11.57
N ALA A 138 -37.41 1.21 10.41
CA ALA A 138 -36.17 1.09 9.64
C ALA A 138 -35.70 2.46 9.10
N ILE A 139 -36.61 3.30 8.59
CA ILE A 139 -36.33 4.68 8.17
C ILE A 139 -35.76 5.50 9.34
N VAL A 140 -36.30 5.34 10.55
CA VAL A 140 -35.78 6.02 11.76
C VAL A 140 -34.39 5.50 12.15
N LYS A 141 -34.14 4.18 12.10
CA LYS A 141 -32.80 3.59 12.36
C LYS A 141 -31.77 4.13 11.37
N ALA A 142 -32.05 4.04 10.07
CA ALA A 142 -31.16 4.51 9.01
C ALA A 142 -30.90 6.03 9.09
N LYS A 143 -31.93 6.85 9.38
CA LYS A 143 -31.75 8.30 9.58
C LYS A 143 -30.83 8.62 10.76
N ASP A 144 -30.98 7.92 11.88
CA ASP A 144 -30.14 8.11 13.07
C ASP A 144 -28.68 7.72 12.79
N THR A 145 -28.43 6.58 12.13
CA THR A 145 -27.06 6.21 11.73
C THR A 145 -26.44 7.18 10.74
N VAL A 146 -27.16 7.59 9.68
CA VAL A 146 -26.69 8.60 8.71
C VAL A 146 -26.33 9.92 9.40
N SER A 147 -27.12 10.34 10.39
CA SER A 147 -26.84 11.56 11.16
C SER A 147 -25.56 11.42 12.00
N LYS A 148 -25.29 10.24 12.55
CA LYS A 148 -24.08 9.92 13.31
C LYS A 148 -22.84 9.84 12.43
N ASP A 149 -22.91 9.13 11.31
CA ASP A 149 -21.77 8.95 10.41
C ASP A 149 -21.40 10.25 9.69
N PHE A 150 -22.38 11.11 9.36
CA PHE A 150 -22.11 12.48 8.94
C PHE A 150 -21.35 13.26 10.04
N ALA A 151 -21.79 13.18 11.29
CA ALA A 151 -21.15 13.87 12.43
C ALA A 151 -19.78 13.28 12.85
N LYS A 152 -19.44 12.04 12.44
CA LYS A 152 -18.09 11.46 12.58
C LYS A 152 -17.11 12.01 11.54
N THR A 153 -17.60 12.32 10.33
CA THR A 153 -16.77 12.56 9.14
C THR A 153 -16.67 14.03 8.74
N PHE A 154 -17.77 14.78 8.85
CA PHE A 154 -17.82 16.20 8.49
C PHE A 154 -17.24 17.07 9.60
N SER A 155 -16.24 17.89 9.28
CA SER A 155 -15.67 18.87 10.21
C SER A 155 -15.09 20.09 9.49
N VAL A 156 -15.30 21.26 10.09
CA VAL A 156 -14.66 22.53 9.72
C VAL A 156 -13.70 23.03 10.82
N ASP A 157 -13.63 22.34 11.97
CA ASP A 157 -12.86 22.79 13.13
C ASP A 157 -11.35 22.78 12.85
N ASN A 158 -10.70 23.92 13.07
CA ASN A 158 -9.27 24.16 12.77
C ASN A 158 -8.89 24.00 11.28
N THR A 159 -9.86 23.99 10.37
CA THR A 159 -9.62 24.03 8.92
C THR A 159 -9.45 25.47 8.41
N ALA A 160 -8.97 25.62 7.17
CA ALA A 160 -8.85 26.90 6.49
C ALA A 160 -10.19 27.34 5.85
N SER A 161 -10.44 28.66 5.79
CA SER A 161 -11.71 29.26 5.30
C SER A 161 -12.29 28.61 4.04
N PHE A 162 -11.45 28.28 3.05
CA PHE A 162 -11.92 27.71 1.79
C PHE A 162 -12.68 26.38 1.96
N VAL A 163 -12.39 25.61 3.02
CA VAL A 163 -13.09 24.37 3.37
C VAL A 163 -14.51 24.66 3.89
N GLU A 164 -14.67 25.78 4.63
CA GLU A 164 -15.99 26.28 5.06
C GLU A 164 -16.77 26.87 3.87
N ASP A 165 -16.10 27.64 3.01
CA ASP A 165 -16.69 28.25 1.80
C ASP A 165 -17.17 27.18 0.80
N ALA A 166 -16.40 26.10 0.58
CA ALA A 166 -16.79 24.96 -0.25
C ALA A 166 -18.03 24.23 0.31
N ALA A 167 -18.05 23.96 1.62
CA ALA A 167 -19.21 23.35 2.28
C ALA A 167 -20.46 24.26 2.21
N ARG A 168 -20.29 25.58 2.32
CA ARG A 168 -21.38 26.56 2.13
C ARG A 168 -21.91 26.56 0.69
N GLN A 169 -21.04 26.44 -0.31
CA GLN A 169 -21.44 26.36 -1.72
C GLN A 169 -22.24 25.09 -1.99
N GLN A 170 -21.71 23.91 -1.66
CA GLN A 170 -22.37 22.62 -1.92
C GLN A 170 -23.72 22.50 -1.18
N LEU A 171 -23.84 23.10 0.01
CA LEU A 171 -25.12 23.20 0.72
C LEU A 171 -26.12 24.12 -0.02
N SER A 172 -25.66 25.26 -0.54
CA SER A 172 -26.48 26.18 -1.33
C SER A 172 -26.99 25.54 -2.62
N GLU A 173 -26.17 24.73 -3.29
CA GLU A 173 -26.51 23.98 -4.50
C GLU A 173 -27.58 22.91 -4.22
N GLY A 174 -27.40 22.08 -3.19
CA GLY A 174 -28.41 21.10 -2.77
C GLY A 174 -29.74 21.74 -2.36
N VAL A 175 -29.69 22.88 -1.67
CA VAL A 175 -30.90 23.67 -1.33
C VAL A 175 -31.52 24.33 -2.57
N ALA A 176 -30.74 24.69 -3.60
CA ALA A 176 -31.28 25.18 -4.87
C ALA A 176 -32.07 24.10 -5.61
N VAL A 177 -31.57 22.85 -5.66
CA VAL A 177 -32.31 21.70 -6.22
C VAL A 177 -33.64 21.51 -5.48
N LEU A 178 -33.64 21.53 -4.15
CA LEU A 178 -34.86 21.42 -3.34
C LEU A 178 -35.85 22.58 -3.58
N ARG A 179 -35.36 23.80 -3.82
CA ARG A 179 -36.21 24.95 -4.19
C ARG A 179 -36.84 24.78 -5.58
N THR A 180 -36.07 24.31 -6.57
CA THR A 180 -36.58 24.02 -7.93
C THR A 180 -37.66 22.94 -7.88
N LEU A 181 -37.41 21.83 -7.17
CA LEU A 181 -38.38 20.75 -6.96
C LEU A 181 -39.65 21.24 -6.27
N ASN A 182 -39.52 22.05 -5.20
CA ASN A 182 -40.69 22.63 -4.52
C ASN A 182 -41.47 23.61 -5.42
N GLY A 183 -40.77 24.39 -6.26
CA GLY A 183 -41.37 25.25 -7.26
C GLY A 183 -42.16 24.46 -8.31
N GLN A 184 -41.60 23.36 -8.82
CA GLN A 184 -42.27 22.44 -9.73
C GLN A 184 -43.50 21.78 -9.07
N ILE A 185 -43.38 21.29 -7.84
CA ILE A 185 -44.51 20.71 -7.07
C ILE A 185 -45.63 21.74 -6.87
N THR A 186 -45.30 22.99 -6.57
CA THR A 186 -46.28 24.09 -6.49
C THR A 186 -46.93 24.35 -7.86
N GLY A 187 -46.14 24.28 -8.94
CA GLY A 187 -46.62 24.37 -10.31
C GLY A 187 -47.57 23.25 -10.72
N TYR A 188 -47.38 22.02 -10.24
CA TYR A 188 -48.29 20.89 -10.50
C TYR A 188 -49.62 20.98 -9.72
N LEU A 189 -49.64 21.64 -8.56
CA LEU A 189 -50.83 21.73 -7.70
C LEU A 189 -51.79 22.88 -8.06
N ASN A 190 -51.28 23.94 -8.70
CA ASN A 190 -52.11 25.08 -9.12
C ASN A 190 -53.13 24.72 -10.23
N PRO A 191 -52.77 24.02 -11.33
CA PRO A 191 -53.71 23.54 -12.36
C PRO A 191 -54.88 22.73 -11.76
N LEU A 192 -54.55 21.70 -10.96
CA LEU A 192 -55.55 20.89 -10.25
C LEU A 192 -56.49 21.71 -9.34
N SER A 193 -56.00 22.83 -8.79
CA SER A 193 -56.82 23.76 -8.01
C SER A 193 -57.71 24.64 -8.90
N ASN A 194 -57.24 25.06 -10.08
CA ASN A 194 -58.02 25.81 -11.06
C ASN A 194 -59.17 24.96 -11.62
N VAL A 195 -58.89 23.72 -12.01
CA VAL A 195 -59.90 22.74 -12.45
C VAL A 195 -60.93 22.47 -11.35
N ALA A 196 -60.50 22.30 -10.10
CA ALA A 196 -61.43 22.12 -8.97
C ALA A 196 -62.35 23.34 -8.81
N ASN A 197 -61.77 24.55 -8.77
CA ASN A 197 -62.55 25.79 -8.65
C ASN A 197 -63.55 25.95 -9.82
N LYS A 198 -63.15 25.67 -11.07
CA LYS A 198 -64.06 25.75 -12.23
C LYS A 198 -65.15 24.68 -12.24
N ILE A 199 -64.89 23.50 -11.68
CA ILE A 199 -65.92 22.47 -11.48
C ILE A 199 -66.92 22.92 -10.43
N ASP A 200 -66.45 23.48 -9.31
CA ASP A 200 -67.31 24.03 -8.25
C ASP A 200 -68.14 25.23 -8.77
N ASP A 201 -67.53 26.19 -9.48
CA ASP A 201 -68.23 27.30 -10.14
C ASP A 201 -69.32 26.81 -11.12
N PHE A 202 -69.03 25.76 -11.91
CA PHE A 202 -70.00 25.17 -12.84
C PHE A 202 -71.14 24.43 -12.13
N VAL A 203 -70.90 23.85 -10.96
CA VAL A 203 -71.89 23.17 -10.13
C VAL A 203 -72.78 24.17 -9.39
N ASP A 204 -72.21 25.25 -8.84
CA ASP A 204 -72.96 26.30 -8.15
C ASP A 204 -73.82 27.13 -9.12
N GLU A 205 -73.35 27.40 -10.34
CA GLU A 205 -74.14 28.08 -11.37
C GLU A 205 -75.09 27.14 -12.18
N LEU A 206 -75.14 25.84 -11.85
CA LEU A 206 -75.83 24.83 -12.69
C LEU A 206 -77.33 25.09 -12.84
N ASP A 207 -78.03 25.42 -11.75
CA ASP A 207 -79.48 25.65 -11.75
C ASP A 207 -79.89 26.86 -12.61
N ASP A 208 -79.11 27.95 -12.58
CA ASP A 208 -79.34 29.13 -13.42
C ASP A 208 -79.01 28.87 -14.90
N LYS A 209 -77.99 28.03 -15.18
CA LYS A 209 -77.61 27.63 -16.55
C LYS A 209 -78.57 26.61 -17.16
N LEU A 210 -79.22 25.74 -16.38
CA LEU A 210 -80.17 24.73 -16.87
C LEU A 210 -81.36 25.35 -17.62
N VAL A 211 -81.75 26.59 -17.30
CA VAL A 211 -82.81 27.35 -17.99
C VAL A 211 -82.28 28.05 -19.27
N GLN A 212 -80.96 28.06 -19.48
CA GLN A 212 -80.28 28.75 -20.58
C GLN A 212 -79.34 27.80 -21.36
N PRO A 213 -79.88 26.94 -22.27
CA PRO A 213 -79.12 25.84 -22.88
C PRO A 213 -77.81 26.22 -23.58
N LYS A 214 -77.68 27.45 -24.08
CA LYS A 214 -76.41 27.95 -24.61
C LYS A 214 -75.39 28.25 -23.49
N ALA A 215 -75.79 28.96 -22.44
CA ALA A 215 -74.88 29.28 -21.33
C ALA A 215 -74.38 28.02 -20.59
N LEU A 216 -75.22 26.97 -20.52
CA LEU A 216 -74.82 25.65 -20.02
C LEU A 216 -73.75 25.01 -20.91
N ALA A 217 -73.93 25.04 -22.23
CA ALA A 217 -72.96 24.49 -23.18
C ALA A 217 -71.64 25.28 -23.22
N ASP A 218 -71.70 26.60 -23.22
CA ASP A 218 -70.53 27.48 -23.20
C ASP A 218 -69.71 27.28 -21.90
N ALA A 219 -70.38 27.12 -20.74
CA ALA A 219 -69.70 26.86 -19.47
C ALA A 219 -69.14 25.43 -19.37
N LEU A 220 -69.88 24.42 -19.82
CA LEU A 220 -69.40 23.03 -19.88
C LEU A 220 -68.17 22.91 -20.79
N ASN A 221 -68.18 23.60 -21.93
CA ASN A 221 -67.00 23.69 -22.80
C ASN A 221 -65.83 24.35 -22.07
N SER A 222 -66.02 25.44 -21.32
CA SER A 222 -64.90 26.08 -20.61
C SER A 222 -64.28 25.20 -19.51
N VAL A 223 -65.07 24.37 -18.82
CA VAL A 223 -64.53 23.36 -17.88
C VAL A 223 -63.74 22.29 -18.64
N VAL A 224 -64.25 21.84 -19.78
CA VAL A 224 -63.59 20.81 -20.62
C VAL A 224 -62.30 21.34 -21.26
N GLU A 225 -62.28 22.58 -21.74
CA GLU A 225 -61.10 23.24 -22.32
C GLU A 225 -60.00 23.42 -21.26
N GLU A 226 -60.32 23.91 -20.06
CA GLU A 226 -59.33 24.04 -18.96
C GLU A 226 -58.73 22.68 -18.59
N VAL A 227 -59.55 21.62 -18.51
CA VAL A 227 -59.10 20.25 -18.22
C VAL A 227 -58.18 19.70 -19.31
N PHE A 228 -58.34 20.10 -20.58
CA PHE A 228 -57.46 19.67 -21.66
C PHE A 228 -56.17 20.48 -21.73
N ASP A 229 -56.21 21.80 -21.53
CA ASP A 229 -55.02 22.65 -21.50
C ASP A 229 -54.11 22.29 -20.31
N ASP A 230 -54.67 22.12 -19.11
CA ASP A 230 -53.93 21.65 -17.92
C ASP A 230 -53.34 20.24 -18.12
N MET A 231 -53.98 19.39 -18.94
CA MET A 231 -53.45 18.06 -19.29
C MET A 231 -52.26 18.13 -20.27
N ASP A 232 -52.19 19.11 -21.16
CA ASP A 232 -51.04 19.32 -22.05
C ASP A 232 -49.92 20.10 -21.34
N GLU A 233 -50.24 21.01 -20.41
CA GLU A 233 -49.25 21.61 -19.52
C GLU A 233 -48.62 20.53 -18.61
N MET A 234 -49.40 19.63 -17.99
CA MET A 234 -48.86 18.50 -17.23
C MET A 234 -47.93 17.59 -18.04
N LYS A 235 -48.25 17.27 -19.31
CA LYS A 235 -47.34 16.51 -20.20
C LYS A 235 -46.04 17.27 -20.47
N THR A 236 -46.14 18.58 -20.65
CA THR A 236 -45.00 19.46 -20.92
C THR A 236 -44.07 19.53 -19.70
N VAL A 237 -44.63 19.68 -18.49
CA VAL A 237 -43.84 19.69 -17.24
C VAL A 237 -43.27 18.31 -16.91
N LEU A 238 -43.99 17.21 -17.16
CA LEU A 238 -43.44 15.84 -17.02
C LEU A 238 -42.25 15.59 -17.96
N SER A 239 -42.36 16.02 -19.23
CA SER A 239 -41.27 15.96 -20.20
C SER A 239 -40.08 16.84 -19.76
N GLY A 240 -40.37 18.03 -19.22
CA GLY A 240 -39.39 18.90 -18.59
C GLY A 240 -38.72 18.26 -17.37
N TYR A 241 -39.45 17.47 -16.58
CA TYR A 241 -38.95 16.78 -15.39
C TYR A 241 -37.93 15.69 -15.77
N GLN A 242 -38.25 14.87 -16.78
CA GLN A 242 -37.29 13.95 -17.40
C GLN A 242 -36.06 14.70 -17.93
N HIS A 243 -36.25 15.79 -18.67
CA HIS A 243 -35.15 16.58 -19.21
C HIS A 243 -34.26 17.20 -18.11
N THR A 244 -34.82 17.66 -16.98
CA THR A 244 -34.03 18.16 -15.85
C THR A 244 -33.32 17.04 -15.09
N LEU A 245 -33.88 15.83 -15.00
CA LEU A 245 -33.19 14.65 -14.47
C LEU A 245 -32.00 14.26 -15.36
N ASP A 246 -32.21 14.15 -16.67
CA ASP A 246 -31.16 13.86 -17.66
C ASP A 246 -30.06 14.92 -17.63
N THR A 247 -30.44 16.20 -17.54
CA THR A 247 -29.51 17.33 -17.46
C THR A 247 -28.73 17.32 -16.15
N PHE A 248 -29.36 17.02 -15.02
CA PHE A 248 -28.69 16.92 -13.72
C PHE A 248 -27.70 15.74 -13.68
N VAL A 249 -28.10 14.56 -14.14
CA VAL A 249 -27.23 13.39 -14.24
C VAL A 249 -26.06 13.66 -15.20
N THR A 250 -26.32 14.17 -16.39
CA THR A 250 -25.30 14.31 -17.45
C THR A 250 -24.38 15.53 -17.24
N THR A 251 -24.91 16.64 -16.70
CA THR A 251 -24.19 17.92 -16.59
C THR A 251 -23.68 18.20 -15.18
N THR A 252 -24.43 17.80 -14.14
CA THR A 252 -24.01 18.01 -12.75
C THR A 252 -23.25 16.80 -12.23
N VAL A 253 -23.85 15.60 -12.21
CA VAL A 253 -23.20 14.40 -11.65
C VAL A 253 -22.02 13.95 -12.51
N ILE A 254 -22.24 13.67 -13.79
CA ILE A 254 -21.18 13.25 -14.72
C ILE A 254 -20.21 14.41 -15.02
N GLY A 255 -20.68 15.67 -15.01
CA GLY A 255 -19.82 16.85 -15.11
C GLY A 255 -18.82 16.94 -13.96
N SER A 256 -19.31 16.97 -12.71
CA SER A 256 -18.44 17.01 -11.52
C SER A 256 -17.54 15.77 -11.40
N ILE A 257 -17.97 14.58 -11.83
CA ILE A 257 -17.10 13.39 -11.90
C ILE A 257 -15.95 13.61 -12.89
N ASN A 258 -16.21 14.18 -14.07
CA ASN A 258 -15.17 14.49 -15.05
C ASN A 258 -14.23 15.63 -14.58
N ASP A 259 -14.77 16.65 -13.92
CA ASP A 259 -13.97 17.75 -13.37
C ASP A 259 -13.07 17.27 -12.22
N VAL A 260 -13.60 16.46 -11.29
CA VAL A 260 -12.83 15.81 -10.22
C VAL A 260 -11.77 14.88 -10.80
N THR A 261 -12.10 14.08 -11.81
CA THR A 261 -11.14 13.20 -12.51
C THR A 261 -10.02 14.02 -13.17
N THR A 262 -10.37 15.12 -13.84
CA THR A 262 -9.41 16.01 -14.52
C THR A 262 -8.52 16.74 -13.53
N ALA A 263 -9.07 17.23 -12.41
CA ALA A 263 -8.33 17.84 -11.33
C ALA A 263 -7.38 16.84 -10.65
N LEU A 264 -7.84 15.62 -10.36
CA LEU A 264 -7.03 14.57 -9.76
C LEU A 264 -5.89 14.13 -10.69
N VAL A 265 -6.16 13.93 -11.99
CA VAL A 265 -5.12 13.62 -12.99
C VAL A 265 -4.11 14.77 -13.12
N THR A 266 -4.56 16.02 -13.06
CA THR A 266 -3.68 17.20 -13.10
C THR A 266 -2.79 17.29 -11.85
N GLU A 267 -3.34 17.04 -10.66
CA GLU A 267 -2.59 17.05 -9.41
C GLU A 267 -1.60 15.87 -9.34
N VAL A 268 -2.00 14.66 -9.77
CA VAL A 268 -1.11 13.49 -9.89
C VAL A 268 0.04 13.77 -10.86
N ASN A 269 -0.23 14.33 -12.05
CA ASN A 269 0.81 14.72 -13.00
C ASN A 269 1.74 15.80 -12.43
N THR A 270 1.22 16.73 -11.63
CA THR A 270 2.03 17.76 -10.95
C THR A 270 2.95 17.13 -9.89
N VAL A 271 2.45 16.14 -9.13
CA VAL A 271 3.25 15.38 -8.15
C VAL A 271 4.33 14.55 -8.87
N ILE A 272 3.99 13.88 -9.96
CA ILE A 272 4.96 13.13 -10.79
C ILE A 272 6.06 14.04 -11.31
N GLY A 273 5.72 15.21 -11.86
CA GLY A 273 6.70 16.19 -12.33
C GLY A 273 7.62 16.72 -11.22
N GLY A 274 7.07 16.96 -10.02
CA GLY A 274 7.87 17.32 -8.84
C GLY A 274 8.81 16.21 -8.34
N ILE A 275 8.39 14.95 -8.42
CA ILE A 275 9.23 13.79 -8.13
C ILE A 275 10.36 13.66 -9.18
N ASP A 276 10.05 13.82 -10.47
CA ASP A 276 11.03 13.70 -11.56
C ASP A 276 12.08 14.83 -11.53
N GLU A 277 11.67 16.06 -11.24
CA GLU A 277 12.59 17.19 -11.02
C GLU A 277 13.48 16.93 -9.78
N THR A 278 12.94 16.30 -8.73
CA THR A 278 13.68 15.96 -7.51
C THR A 278 14.66 14.81 -7.75
N ALA A 279 14.27 13.78 -8.50
CA ALA A 279 15.14 12.68 -8.93
C ALA A 279 16.27 13.18 -9.85
N THR A 280 15.97 14.11 -10.77
CA THR A 280 16.95 14.76 -11.64
C THR A 280 17.97 15.58 -10.82
N LYS A 281 17.50 16.38 -9.84
CA LYS A 281 18.37 17.12 -8.92
C LYS A 281 19.27 16.19 -8.09
N LEU A 282 18.71 15.12 -7.53
CA LEU A 282 19.47 14.13 -6.74
C LEU A 282 20.51 13.41 -7.60
N THR A 283 20.15 12.99 -8.82
CA THR A 283 21.07 12.34 -9.77
C THR A 283 22.21 13.28 -10.17
N THR A 284 21.91 14.55 -10.42
CA THR A 284 22.92 15.57 -10.72
C THR A 284 23.87 15.77 -9.54
N GLN A 285 23.33 15.90 -8.32
CA GLN A 285 24.13 16.04 -7.10
C GLN A 285 25.00 14.82 -6.81
N MET A 286 24.49 13.60 -7.05
CA MET A 286 25.27 12.37 -6.95
C MET A 286 26.40 12.31 -7.98
N SER A 287 26.15 12.70 -9.24
CA SER A 287 27.20 12.76 -10.27
C SER A 287 28.31 13.72 -9.86
N SER A 288 27.98 14.97 -9.52
CA SER A 288 28.99 15.96 -9.11
C SER A 288 29.74 15.56 -7.83
N ALA A 289 29.10 14.83 -6.90
CA ALA A 289 29.78 14.27 -5.74
C ALA A 289 30.76 13.14 -6.12
N ILE A 290 30.38 12.26 -7.06
CA ILE A 290 31.25 11.20 -7.61
C ILE A 290 32.43 11.83 -8.37
N ASP A 291 32.19 12.86 -9.19
CA ASP A 291 33.23 13.57 -9.95
C ASP A 291 34.26 14.23 -9.01
N VAL A 292 33.80 14.87 -7.94
CA VAL A 292 34.67 15.45 -6.90
C VAL A 292 35.47 14.38 -6.17
N VAL A 293 34.84 13.26 -5.77
CA VAL A 293 35.55 12.15 -5.09
C VAL A 293 36.57 11.49 -6.02
N SER A 294 36.23 11.26 -7.29
CA SER A 294 37.14 10.67 -8.28
C SER A 294 38.33 11.59 -8.57
N THR A 295 38.10 12.89 -8.72
CA THR A 295 39.17 13.88 -8.92
C THR A 295 40.08 13.92 -7.69
N THR A 296 39.51 14.00 -6.48
CA THR A 296 40.25 13.99 -5.22
C THR A 296 41.13 12.75 -5.08
N LEU A 297 40.59 11.56 -5.38
CA LEU A 297 41.31 10.30 -5.28
C LEU A 297 42.42 10.20 -6.34
N THR A 298 42.19 10.70 -7.56
CA THR A 298 43.20 10.74 -8.62
C THR A 298 44.38 11.61 -8.19
N THR A 299 44.14 12.85 -7.75
CA THR A 299 45.22 13.74 -7.25
C THR A 299 45.96 13.17 -6.03
N GLN A 300 45.30 12.40 -5.16
CA GLN A 300 45.96 11.70 -4.06
C GLN A 300 46.83 10.52 -4.53
N VAL A 301 46.42 9.81 -5.59
CA VAL A 301 47.23 8.74 -6.21
C VAL A 301 48.42 9.33 -6.95
N ASP A 302 48.23 10.39 -7.74
CA ASP A 302 49.29 11.07 -8.48
C ASP A 302 50.39 11.58 -7.52
N ALA A 303 50.01 12.26 -6.43
CA ALA A 303 50.97 12.74 -5.42
C ALA A 303 51.73 11.60 -4.70
N LEU A 304 51.11 10.42 -4.53
CA LEU A 304 51.78 9.24 -3.98
C LEU A 304 52.72 8.58 -5.01
N VAL A 305 52.44 8.70 -6.31
CA VAL A 305 53.37 8.27 -7.37
C VAL A 305 54.58 9.19 -7.39
N ASP A 306 54.39 10.52 -7.38
CA ASP A 306 55.48 11.50 -7.31
C ASP A 306 56.39 11.27 -6.09
N GLU A 307 55.81 10.98 -4.92
CA GLU A 307 56.57 10.67 -3.68
C GLU A 307 57.38 9.37 -3.80
N ILE A 308 56.80 8.33 -4.43
CA ILE A 308 57.47 7.04 -4.65
C ILE A 308 58.58 7.15 -5.70
N GLU A 309 58.37 7.89 -6.79
CA GLU A 309 59.40 8.13 -7.82
C GLU A 309 60.57 8.92 -7.23
N GLY A 310 60.32 10.03 -6.53
CA GLY A 310 61.36 10.81 -5.85
C GLY A 310 62.14 10.01 -4.79
N ALA A 311 61.47 9.16 -4.01
CA ALA A 311 62.14 8.26 -3.07
C ALA A 311 62.98 7.17 -3.77
N THR A 312 62.57 6.74 -4.96
CA THR A 312 63.30 5.76 -5.78
C THR A 312 64.55 6.38 -6.41
N GLU A 313 64.46 7.62 -6.91
CA GLU A 313 65.61 8.36 -7.43
C GLU A 313 66.66 8.65 -6.34
N ALA A 314 66.22 9.08 -5.15
CA ALA A 314 67.10 9.30 -4.01
C ALA A 314 67.85 8.02 -3.60
N LEU A 315 67.13 6.89 -3.49
CA LEU A 315 67.75 5.60 -3.17
C LEU A 315 68.75 5.13 -4.25
N ALA A 316 68.48 5.41 -5.53
CA ALA A 316 69.41 5.11 -6.62
C ALA A 316 70.68 5.98 -6.54
N GLN A 317 70.56 7.26 -6.15
CA GLN A 317 71.69 8.15 -5.92
C GLN A 317 72.54 7.70 -4.73
N ASP A 318 71.93 7.32 -3.61
CA ASP A 318 72.63 6.79 -2.43
C ASP A 318 73.40 5.51 -2.76
N ILE A 319 72.77 4.58 -3.49
CA ILE A 319 73.41 3.33 -3.93
C ILE A 319 74.61 3.61 -4.85
N ASN A 320 74.47 4.50 -5.84
CA ASN A 320 75.57 4.87 -6.73
C ASN A 320 76.73 5.51 -5.95
N SER A 321 76.44 6.41 -5.01
CA SER A 321 77.45 7.09 -4.19
C SER A 321 78.24 6.10 -3.32
N ALA A 322 77.56 5.13 -2.69
CA ALA A 322 78.20 4.08 -1.90
C ALA A 322 79.02 3.10 -2.77
N VAL A 323 78.59 2.83 -4.00
CA VAL A 323 79.36 2.04 -4.98
C VAL A 323 80.63 2.80 -5.41
N GLU A 324 80.54 4.10 -5.66
CA GLU A 324 81.69 4.93 -6.07
C GLU A 324 82.72 5.09 -4.93
N GLU A 325 82.27 5.27 -3.68
CA GLU A 325 83.13 5.29 -2.49
C GLU A 325 83.84 3.93 -2.29
N THR A 326 83.12 2.81 -2.38
CA THR A 326 83.71 1.47 -2.19
C THR A 326 84.67 1.08 -3.31
N VAL A 327 84.39 1.47 -4.57
CA VAL A 327 85.33 1.32 -5.69
C VAL A 327 86.59 2.16 -5.48
N THR A 328 86.45 3.40 -5.02
CA THR A 328 87.58 4.30 -4.73
C THR A 328 88.47 3.78 -3.60
N SER A 329 87.85 3.29 -2.52
CA SER A 329 88.55 2.66 -1.40
C SER A 329 89.30 1.39 -1.82
N LEU A 330 88.66 0.53 -2.61
CA LEU A 330 89.29 -0.71 -3.08
C LEU A 330 90.43 -0.44 -4.08
N SER A 331 90.28 0.54 -4.97
CA SER A 331 91.34 1.01 -5.87
C SER A 331 92.56 1.52 -5.09
N THR A 332 92.32 2.31 -4.03
CA THR A 332 93.38 2.81 -3.14
C THR A 332 94.13 1.68 -2.44
N GLN A 333 93.42 0.66 -1.94
CA GLN A 333 94.04 -0.53 -1.34
C GLN A 333 94.86 -1.34 -2.35
N VAL A 334 94.34 -1.55 -3.57
CA VAL A 334 95.05 -2.26 -4.64
C VAL A 334 96.35 -1.54 -5.02
N ASN A 335 96.33 -0.22 -5.14
CA ASN A 335 97.54 0.56 -5.45
C ASN A 335 98.59 0.45 -4.33
N SER A 336 98.19 0.54 -3.06
CA SER A 336 99.09 0.34 -1.92
C SER A 336 99.77 -1.04 -1.95
N VAL A 337 99.03 -2.10 -2.27
CA VAL A 337 99.60 -3.46 -2.40
C VAL A 337 100.55 -3.57 -3.60
N VAL A 338 100.29 -2.86 -4.70
CA VAL A 338 101.21 -2.78 -5.85
C VAL A 338 102.51 -2.05 -5.49
N ASP A 339 102.44 -0.97 -4.73
CA ASP A 339 103.60 -0.22 -4.27
C ASP A 339 104.45 -1.02 -3.25
N ASP A 340 103.82 -1.74 -2.32
CA ASP A 340 104.48 -2.65 -1.38
C ASP A 340 105.21 -3.79 -2.11
N ILE A 341 104.55 -4.41 -3.10
CA ILE A 341 105.14 -5.47 -3.94
C ILE A 341 106.31 -4.91 -4.76
N THR A 342 106.16 -3.72 -5.35
CA THR A 342 107.21 -3.07 -6.16
C THR A 342 108.43 -2.71 -5.31
N THR A 343 108.22 -2.21 -4.10
CA THR A 343 109.27 -1.92 -3.13
C THR A 343 110.00 -3.18 -2.68
N THR A 344 109.26 -4.26 -2.38
CA THR A 344 109.81 -5.55 -1.97
C THR A 344 110.60 -6.22 -3.10
N LEU A 345 110.12 -6.14 -4.34
CA LEU A 345 110.84 -6.67 -5.50
C LEU A 345 112.13 -5.88 -5.78
N SER A 346 112.10 -4.55 -5.59
CA SER A 346 113.26 -3.67 -5.79
C SER A 346 114.36 -3.91 -4.76
N SER A 347 114.00 -4.16 -3.49
CA SER A 347 114.97 -4.50 -2.45
C SER A 347 115.58 -5.88 -2.66
N GLU A 348 114.80 -6.88 -3.08
CA GLU A 348 115.32 -8.21 -3.46
C GLU A 348 116.23 -8.16 -4.69
N VAL A 349 115.88 -7.38 -5.72
CA VAL A 349 116.77 -7.15 -6.89
C VAL A 349 118.09 -6.51 -6.46
N THR A 350 118.04 -5.50 -5.57
CA THR A 350 119.24 -4.85 -5.02
C THR A 350 120.08 -5.86 -4.22
N ARG A 351 119.45 -6.67 -3.37
CA ARG A 351 120.10 -7.72 -2.56
C ARG A 351 120.78 -8.78 -3.43
N VAL A 352 120.11 -9.26 -4.47
CA VAL A 352 120.67 -10.24 -5.43
C VAL A 352 121.79 -9.63 -6.26
N THR A 353 121.70 -8.35 -6.65
CA THR A 353 122.79 -7.65 -7.35
C THR A 353 124.03 -7.56 -6.46
N GLY A 354 123.89 -7.14 -5.20
CA GLY A 354 125.00 -7.13 -4.24
C GLY A 354 125.64 -8.51 -4.03
N GLN A 355 124.84 -9.59 -4.01
CA GLN A 355 125.40 -10.95 -3.95
C GLN A 355 126.15 -11.35 -5.23
N ILE A 356 125.77 -10.82 -6.40
CA ILE A 356 126.50 -11.02 -7.66
C ILE A 356 127.82 -10.24 -7.64
N ASP A 357 127.82 -9.01 -7.11
CA ASP A 357 129.03 -8.19 -6.97
C ASP A 357 130.01 -8.77 -5.93
N GLU A 358 129.52 -9.31 -4.81
CA GLU A 358 130.32 -10.07 -3.83
C GLU A 358 130.91 -11.35 -4.46
N LEU A 359 130.13 -12.11 -5.23
CA LEU A 359 130.62 -13.29 -5.95
C LEU A 359 131.60 -12.95 -7.07
N ALA A 360 131.44 -11.80 -7.74
CA ALA A 360 132.40 -11.31 -8.72
C ALA A 360 133.72 -10.92 -8.04
N THR A 361 133.66 -10.22 -6.91
CA THR A 361 134.83 -9.86 -6.09
C THR A 361 135.58 -11.10 -5.60
N LEU A 362 134.85 -12.11 -5.08
CA LEU A 362 135.45 -13.39 -4.66
C LEU A 362 136.01 -14.20 -5.83
N LEU A 363 135.42 -14.10 -7.03
CA LEU A 363 135.95 -14.74 -8.23
C LEU A 363 137.22 -14.03 -8.73
N GLU A 364 137.27 -12.71 -8.63
CA GLU A 364 138.45 -11.90 -8.96
C GLU A 364 139.57 -12.14 -7.93
N GLU A 365 139.26 -12.23 -6.62
CA GLU A 365 140.20 -12.67 -5.57
C GLU A 365 140.70 -14.11 -5.79
N GLN A 366 139.85 -15.04 -6.24
CA GLN A 366 140.28 -16.40 -6.63
C GLN A 366 141.10 -16.43 -7.94
N VAL A 367 140.92 -15.45 -8.82
CA VAL A 367 141.77 -15.27 -10.01
C VAL A 367 143.11 -14.66 -9.61
N ASP A 368 143.14 -13.68 -8.71
CA ASP A 368 144.36 -13.11 -8.15
C ASP A 368 145.13 -14.14 -7.29
N GLU A 369 144.47 -15.00 -6.51
CA GLU A 369 145.11 -16.15 -5.84
C GLU A 369 145.65 -17.16 -6.87
N ALA A 370 144.94 -17.39 -7.98
CA ALA A 370 145.41 -18.27 -9.05
C ALA A 370 146.58 -17.66 -9.82
N ASP A 371 146.61 -16.33 -10.01
CA ASP A 371 147.72 -15.61 -10.63
C ASP A 371 148.88 -15.41 -9.64
N GLU A 372 148.67 -15.30 -8.33
CA GLU A 372 149.72 -15.43 -7.32
C GLU A 372 150.27 -16.86 -7.25
N ALA A 373 149.43 -17.89 -7.42
CA ALA A 373 149.89 -19.28 -7.51
C ALA A 373 150.62 -19.56 -8.84
N LEU A 374 150.21 -18.94 -9.94
CA LEU A 374 150.89 -19.01 -11.25
C LEU A 374 152.17 -18.18 -11.26
N ASN A 375 152.19 -17.01 -10.63
CA ASN A 375 153.38 -16.20 -10.37
C ASN A 375 154.27 -16.86 -9.31
N GLY A 376 153.74 -17.68 -8.40
CA GLY A 376 154.46 -18.49 -7.43
C GLY A 376 155.09 -19.73 -8.07
N LEU A 377 154.40 -20.37 -9.02
CA LEU A 377 154.94 -21.40 -9.89
C LEU A 377 156.00 -20.81 -10.84
N THR A 378 155.74 -19.63 -11.39
CA THR A 378 156.69 -18.88 -12.22
C THR A 378 157.86 -18.38 -11.39
N THR A 379 157.67 -18.03 -10.12
CA THR A 379 158.73 -17.64 -9.17
C THR A 379 159.52 -18.86 -8.75
N SER A 380 158.90 -20.01 -8.49
CA SER A 380 159.62 -21.27 -8.21
C SER A 380 160.40 -21.76 -9.44
N LEU A 381 159.84 -21.66 -10.65
CA LEU A 381 160.56 -21.90 -11.90
C LEU A 381 161.69 -20.88 -12.08
N THR A 382 161.43 -19.61 -11.75
CA THR A 382 162.40 -18.51 -11.76
C THR A 382 163.38 -18.60 -10.59
N GLU A 383 163.15 -19.41 -9.55
CA GLU A 383 164.08 -19.73 -8.45
C GLU A 383 164.88 -20.99 -8.74
N ASN A 384 164.38 -21.90 -9.58
CA ASN A 384 165.22 -22.89 -10.24
C ASN A 384 166.17 -22.21 -11.25
N VAL A 385 165.69 -21.18 -11.97
CA VAL A 385 166.53 -20.29 -12.79
C VAL A 385 167.36 -19.32 -11.94
N ASN A 386 166.89 -18.89 -10.78
CA ASN A 386 167.62 -17.97 -9.89
C ASN A 386 168.48 -18.69 -8.84
N ALA A 387 168.43 -20.01 -8.72
CA ALA A 387 169.57 -20.78 -8.22
C ALA A 387 170.75 -20.69 -9.20
N ALA A 388 170.47 -20.54 -10.51
CA ALA A 388 171.42 -20.15 -11.54
C ALA A 388 171.52 -18.62 -11.77
N LYS A 389 170.95 -17.79 -10.87
CA LYS A 389 171.01 -16.31 -10.90
C LYS A 389 171.26 -15.65 -9.54
N GLN A 390 171.43 -16.41 -8.45
CA GLN A 390 172.25 -16.02 -7.29
C GLN A 390 173.73 -15.90 -7.70
N THR A 391 174.05 -16.36 -8.91
CA THR A 391 175.20 -15.98 -9.74
C THR A 391 175.16 -14.51 -10.22
N VAL A 392 174.09 -13.74 -9.93
CA VAL A 392 173.86 -12.34 -10.41
C VAL A 392 173.16 -11.46 -9.35
N ASP A 393 173.65 -11.52 -8.11
CA ASP A 393 173.96 -10.35 -7.26
C ASP A 393 172.88 -9.31 -6.82
N ALA A 394 172.67 -9.29 -5.49
CA ALA A 394 172.97 -8.13 -4.62
C ALA A 394 172.20 -6.79 -4.72
N MET A 395 171.00 -6.69 -5.33
CA MET A 395 170.33 -5.37 -5.51
C MET A 395 168.92 -5.18 -4.91
N VAL A 396 168.83 -4.18 -4.01
CA VAL A 396 167.73 -3.17 -3.93
C VAL A 396 166.41 -3.50 -3.17
N VAL A 397 166.49 -4.28 -2.09
CA VAL A 397 166.14 -3.94 -0.66
C VAL A 397 165.09 -2.85 -0.25
N SER A 398 164.61 -1.92 -1.08
CA SER A 398 164.53 -0.49 -0.64
C SER A 398 163.16 0.21 -0.43
N LEU A 399 162.00 -0.31 -0.85
CA LEU A 399 160.76 0.49 -0.95
C LEU A 399 159.49 -0.39 -0.82
N ALA A 400 158.57 -0.30 0.14
CA ALA A 400 158.28 0.59 1.29
C ALA A 400 157.50 1.92 1.04
N ALA A 401 156.27 1.96 1.60
CA ALA A 401 155.34 3.10 1.80
C ALA A 401 154.67 3.79 0.57
N GLU A 402 153.53 4.50 0.70
CA GLU A 402 152.45 4.39 1.71
C GLU A 402 151.23 3.60 1.14
N THR A 403 150.05 4.05 0.68
CA THR A 403 149.18 5.26 0.81
C THR A 403 147.74 4.82 0.38
N LYS A 404 146.56 5.01 1.03
CA LYS A 404 146.03 5.83 2.15
C LYS A 404 145.24 7.09 1.73
N ALA A 405 144.15 7.39 2.46
CA ALA A 405 143.32 8.61 2.44
C ALA A 405 142.53 8.97 1.15
N VAL A 406 141.26 8.55 1.07
CA VAL A 406 140.28 9.06 0.07
C VAL A 406 138.85 9.26 0.63
N ILE A 407 138.28 8.29 1.37
CA ILE A 407 136.84 8.27 1.69
C ILE A 407 136.50 9.23 2.86
N ASN A 408 136.30 10.52 2.57
CA ASN A 408 136.10 11.55 3.61
C ASN A 408 135.06 12.66 3.28
N ASP A 409 134.52 12.72 2.05
CA ASP A 409 133.85 13.94 1.54
C ASP A 409 132.31 13.91 1.47
N ALA A 410 131.66 12.75 1.61
CA ALA A 410 130.25 12.56 1.21
C ALA A 410 129.16 12.94 2.26
N VAL A 411 129.51 13.64 3.34
CA VAL A 411 128.62 13.87 4.50
C VAL A 411 127.75 15.15 4.39
N LEU A 412 128.11 16.10 3.52
CA LEU A 412 127.67 17.50 3.63
C LEU A 412 126.34 17.90 2.94
N ALA A 413 125.56 16.95 2.41
CA ALA A 413 124.38 17.26 1.58
C ALA A 413 123.01 17.20 2.30
N LEU A 414 122.95 16.76 3.56
CA LEU A 414 121.69 16.32 4.20
C LEU A 414 120.94 17.37 5.05
N GLU A 415 121.47 18.56 5.25
CA GLU A 415 120.99 19.48 6.31
C GLU A 415 120.06 20.64 5.85
N THR A 416 119.78 20.80 4.55
CA THR A 416 119.17 22.05 4.04
C THR A 416 117.63 22.08 3.96
N GLU A 417 116.96 21.00 3.56
CA GLU A 417 115.55 21.04 3.12
C GLU A 417 114.51 21.16 4.26
N VAL A 418 114.94 21.08 5.52
CA VAL A 418 114.07 21.21 6.71
C VAL A 418 113.44 22.62 6.84
N SER A 419 113.97 23.62 6.12
CA SER A 419 113.65 25.04 6.35
C SER A 419 112.35 25.57 5.72
N ARG A 420 111.61 24.79 4.91
CA ARG A 420 110.47 25.30 4.11
C ARG A 420 109.07 25.18 4.76
N VAL A 421 108.94 24.45 5.87
CA VAL A 421 107.65 24.03 6.45
C VAL A 421 106.86 25.15 7.18
N VAL A 422 107.35 26.38 7.19
CA VAL A 422 106.88 27.46 8.12
C VAL A 422 105.96 28.50 7.47
N ALA A 423 105.72 28.45 6.14
CA ALA A 423 105.20 29.61 5.40
C ALA A 423 103.68 29.65 5.09
N GLU A 424 102.99 28.50 4.95
CA GLU A 424 101.70 28.44 4.22
C GLU A 424 100.45 28.21 5.10
N ALA A 425 100.59 28.13 6.42
CA ALA A 425 99.47 27.85 7.36
C ALA A 425 98.78 29.12 7.91
N GLY A 426 98.67 30.19 7.10
CA GLY A 426 98.28 31.53 7.56
C GLY A 426 96.84 31.97 7.28
N ASP A 427 96.32 31.70 6.08
CA ASP A 427 95.24 32.54 5.51
C ASP A 427 93.81 31.98 5.68
N GLU A 428 93.61 30.68 5.94
CA GLU A 428 92.26 30.08 6.01
C GLU A 428 91.44 30.53 7.23
N ALA A 429 92.09 30.99 8.31
CA ALA A 429 91.44 31.28 9.59
C ALA A 429 90.53 32.52 9.59
N ALA A 430 90.56 33.36 8.55
CA ALA A 430 89.85 34.64 8.53
C ALA A 430 88.48 34.60 7.84
N SER A 431 88.23 33.66 6.92
CA SER A 431 87.01 33.66 6.08
C SER A 431 85.75 33.20 6.82
N LEU A 432 85.91 32.29 7.79
CA LEU A 432 84.79 31.52 8.35
C LEU A 432 83.90 32.31 9.33
N ALA A 433 84.30 33.52 9.72
CA ALA A 433 83.62 34.32 10.75
C ALA A 433 82.48 35.21 10.21
N THR A 434 82.46 35.53 8.92
CA THR A 434 81.52 36.51 8.35
C THR A 434 80.24 35.88 7.78
N ASP A 435 80.32 34.67 7.22
CA ASP A 435 79.19 34.03 6.54
C ASP A 435 78.09 33.53 7.52
N VAL A 436 78.43 33.32 8.79
CA VAL A 436 77.52 32.75 9.81
C VAL A 436 76.51 33.76 10.34
N GLU A 437 76.87 35.05 10.45
CA GLU A 437 75.91 36.08 10.93
C GLU A 437 74.85 36.40 9.88
N ALA A 438 75.20 36.39 8.58
CA ALA A 438 74.28 36.70 7.50
C ALA A 438 73.12 35.69 7.35
N LEU A 439 73.40 34.39 7.57
CA LEU A 439 72.41 33.32 7.45
C LEU A 439 71.29 33.37 8.51
N ILE A 440 71.55 34.01 9.66
CA ILE A 440 70.59 34.08 10.77
C ILE A 440 69.50 35.12 10.49
N GLU A 441 69.87 36.30 9.99
CA GLU A 441 68.95 37.42 9.72
C GLU A 441 67.97 37.12 8.57
N GLU A 442 68.40 36.33 7.56
CA GLU A 442 67.51 35.84 6.49
C GLU A 442 66.47 34.85 7.03
N MET A 443 66.86 33.95 7.95
CA MET A 443 65.97 32.93 8.50
C MET A 443 64.84 33.51 9.38
N GLU A 444 65.14 34.49 10.25
CA GLU A 444 64.11 35.13 11.08
C GLU A 444 63.06 35.89 10.24
N THR A 445 63.52 36.55 9.17
CA THR A 445 62.66 37.27 8.23
C THR A 445 61.70 36.31 7.52
N ARG A 446 62.24 35.21 6.95
CA ARG A 446 61.44 34.23 6.19
C ARG A 446 60.38 33.53 7.06
N LEU A 447 60.73 33.18 8.30
CA LEU A 447 59.81 32.52 9.23
C LEU A 447 58.64 33.43 9.63
N THR A 448 58.89 34.73 9.78
CA THR A 448 57.89 35.72 10.20
C THR A 448 56.77 35.92 9.17
N ASP A 449 57.08 35.95 7.87
CA ASP A 449 56.07 36.15 6.82
C ASP A 449 55.32 34.86 6.45
N GLN A 450 55.95 33.68 6.59
CA GLN A 450 55.24 32.41 6.47
C GLN A 450 54.12 32.28 7.52
N VAL A 451 54.38 32.67 8.78
CA VAL A 451 53.37 32.64 9.85
C VAL A 451 52.20 33.60 9.58
N LYS A 452 52.46 34.80 9.05
CA LYS A 452 51.38 35.75 8.68
C LYS A 452 50.46 35.20 7.59
N THR A 453 51.05 34.60 6.55
CA THR A 453 50.30 34.09 5.38
C THR A 453 49.31 33.01 5.80
N VAL A 454 49.78 32.01 6.57
CA VAL A 454 48.95 30.92 7.09
C VAL A 454 47.80 31.44 7.97
N ILE A 455 48.02 32.47 8.79
CA ILE A 455 46.98 33.06 9.65
C ILE A 455 45.88 33.74 8.81
N VAL A 456 46.23 34.45 7.74
CA VAL A 456 45.24 35.10 6.85
C VAL A 456 44.40 34.06 6.11
N GLU A 457 45.05 33.11 5.43
CA GLU A 457 44.36 32.07 4.65
C GLU A 457 43.44 31.20 5.52
N THR A 458 43.89 30.86 6.74
CA THR A 458 43.07 30.12 7.71
C THR A 458 41.85 30.92 8.15
N THR A 459 41.99 32.24 8.35
CA THR A 459 40.89 33.12 8.78
C THR A 459 39.83 33.30 7.69
N GLU A 460 40.24 33.46 6.42
CA GLU A 460 39.31 33.56 5.30
C GLU A 460 38.61 32.21 5.01
N SER A 461 39.33 31.09 5.11
CA SER A 461 38.76 29.75 4.97
C SER A 461 37.70 29.46 6.05
N ILE A 462 37.99 29.74 7.32
CA ILE A 462 37.02 29.57 8.43
C ILE A 462 35.79 30.47 8.22
N THR A 463 35.98 31.72 7.77
CA THR A 463 34.88 32.66 7.53
C THR A 463 33.98 32.20 6.37
N THR A 464 34.57 31.69 5.28
CA THR A 464 33.83 31.12 4.15
C THR A 464 33.04 29.86 4.58
N GLN A 465 33.66 28.96 5.35
CA GLN A 465 32.99 27.76 5.87
C GLN A 465 31.83 28.10 6.81
N ALA A 466 32.01 29.07 7.73
CA ALA A 466 30.95 29.52 8.63
C ALA A 466 29.73 30.08 7.88
N ASN A 467 29.97 30.91 6.85
CA ASN A 467 28.91 31.44 5.99
C ASN A 467 28.20 30.34 5.17
N ALA A 468 28.93 29.34 4.68
CA ALA A 468 28.35 28.19 3.99
C ALA A 468 27.43 27.36 4.91
N VAL A 469 27.85 27.11 6.16
CA VAL A 469 27.03 26.42 7.17
C VAL A 469 25.76 27.23 7.50
N MET A 470 25.88 28.56 7.69
CA MET A 470 24.73 29.41 8.01
C MET A 470 23.72 29.46 6.86
N ASN A 471 24.17 29.56 5.60
CA ASN A 471 23.30 29.48 4.44
C ASN A 471 22.61 28.12 4.30
N LYS A 472 23.32 27.01 4.59
CA LYS A 472 22.75 25.66 4.58
C LYS A 472 21.69 25.46 5.68
N ALA A 473 21.91 26.04 6.86
CA ALA A 473 20.92 26.06 7.94
C ALA A 473 19.66 26.87 7.57
N ASN A 474 19.83 28.07 7.00
CA ASN A 474 18.70 28.89 6.52
C ASN A 474 17.90 28.20 5.41
N ALA A 475 18.58 27.52 4.47
CA ALA A 475 17.93 26.72 3.43
C ALA A 475 17.15 25.52 4.01
N MET A 476 17.70 24.85 5.05
CA MET A 476 17.01 23.77 5.74
C MET A 476 15.76 24.26 6.48
N VAL A 477 15.82 25.41 7.16
CA VAL A 477 14.65 26.05 7.79
C VAL A 477 13.60 26.45 6.76
N ALA A 478 14.02 26.98 5.60
CA ALA A 478 13.10 27.29 4.50
C ALA A 478 12.42 26.02 3.94
N SER A 479 13.16 24.93 3.76
CA SER A 479 12.65 23.64 3.30
C SER A 479 11.64 23.02 4.28
N ILE A 480 11.96 23.03 5.58
CA ILE A 480 11.04 22.54 6.63
C ILE A 480 9.73 23.34 6.63
N ASN A 481 9.80 24.67 6.51
CA ASN A 481 8.62 25.53 6.42
C ASN A 481 7.82 25.36 5.11
N ALA A 482 8.46 24.91 4.02
CA ALA A 482 7.77 24.59 2.77
C ALA A 482 7.02 23.26 2.88
N GLU A 483 7.66 22.23 3.44
CA GLU A 483 7.05 20.90 3.60
C GLU A 483 5.89 20.94 4.62
N LEU A 484 6.03 21.65 5.75
CA LEU A 484 4.93 21.89 6.70
C LEU A 484 3.73 22.59 6.05
N LYS A 485 3.95 23.58 5.17
CA LYS A 485 2.86 24.24 4.43
C LYS A 485 2.19 23.30 3.43
N LYS A 486 2.96 22.41 2.82
CA LYS A 486 2.47 21.38 1.89
C LYS A 486 1.64 20.33 2.63
N GLU A 487 2.10 19.81 3.76
CA GLU A 487 1.35 18.91 4.63
C GLU A 487 0.04 19.54 5.11
N ILE A 488 0.08 20.78 5.64
CA ILE A 488 -1.13 21.50 6.08
C ILE A 488 -2.10 21.74 4.91
N LYS A 489 -1.61 22.04 3.69
CA LYS A 489 -2.47 22.17 2.50
C LYS A 489 -3.09 20.82 2.10
N THR A 490 -2.31 19.73 2.15
CA THR A 490 -2.80 18.38 1.86
C THR A 490 -3.86 17.94 2.87
N PHE A 491 -3.65 18.19 4.17
CA PHE A 491 -4.63 17.91 5.22
C PHE A 491 -5.95 18.67 5.00
N ASN A 492 -5.90 19.98 4.70
CA ASN A 492 -7.11 20.75 4.44
C ASN A 492 -7.85 20.26 3.18
N ARG A 493 -7.14 19.89 2.10
CA ARG A 493 -7.74 19.29 0.90
C ARG A 493 -8.34 17.90 1.15
N GLN A 494 -7.72 17.11 2.03
CA GLN A 494 -8.27 15.82 2.45
C GLN A 494 -9.57 16.02 3.25
N GLN A 495 -9.62 17.00 4.15
CA GLN A 495 -10.84 17.32 4.91
C GLN A 495 -11.93 17.95 4.02
N GLU A 496 -11.57 18.76 3.02
CA GLU A 496 -12.48 19.26 1.98
C GLU A 496 -13.14 18.11 1.20
N ALA A 497 -12.35 17.13 0.75
CA ALA A 497 -12.87 15.94 0.08
C ALA A 497 -13.76 15.07 0.99
N LEU A 498 -13.38 14.88 2.26
CA LEU A 498 -14.19 14.14 3.26
C LEU A 498 -15.51 14.85 3.54
N ASN A 499 -15.49 16.18 3.72
CA ASN A 499 -16.69 16.98 3.90
C ASN A 499 -17.64 16.88 2.69
N SER A 500 -17.10 16.98 1.48
CA SER A 500 -17.90 16.91 0.25
C SER A 500 -18.50 15.52 0.03
N ALA A 501 -17.74 14.45 0.29
CA ALA A 501 -18.24 13.07 0.26
C ALA A 501 -19.31 12.82 1.32
N ALA A 502 -19.11 13.30 2.55
CA ALA A 502 -20.10 13.21 3.62
C ALA A 502 -21.39 13.96 3.28
N MET A 503 -21.31 15.14 2.66
CA MET A 503 -22.47 15.91 2.21
C MET A 503 -23.23 15.22 1.07
N ASN A 504 -22.54 14.67 0.06
CA ASN A 504 -23.18 13.90 -1.01
C ASN A 504 -23.88 12.64 -0.46
N THR A 505 -23.21 11.93 0.45
CA THR A 505 -23.79 10.78 1.16
C THR A 505 -25.05 11.19 1.96
N LEU A 506 -25.00 12.32 2.66
CA LEU A 506 -26.15 12.86 3.42
C LEU A 506 -27.32 13.23 2.51
N PHE A 507 -27.08 13.84 1.35
CA PHE A 507 -28.14 14.17 0.38
C PHE A 507 -28.77 12.90 -0.21
N THR A 508 -27.96 11.95 -0.69
CA THR A 508 -28.44 10.68 -1.28
C THR A 508 -29.17 9.81 -0.26
N ALA A 509 -28.68 9.75 0.99
CA ALA A 509 -29.36 9.08 2.08
C ALA A 509 -30.69 9.76 2.43
N THR A 510 -30.72 11.10 2.51
CA THR A 510 -31.94 11.84 2.89
C THR A 510 -33.03 11.75 1.81
N SER A 511 -32.67 11.80 0.53
CA SER A 511 -33.63 11.61 -0.57
C SER A 511 -34.16 10.17 -0.61
N THR A 512 -33.29 9.17 -0.45
CA THR A 512 -33.67 7.75 -0.38
C THR A 512 -34.58 7.45 0.80
N LEU A 513 -34.32 8.03 1.97
CA LEU A 513 -35.20 7.93 3.14
C LEU A 513 -36.54 8.65 2.94
N ALA A 514 -36.59 9.74 2.17
CA ALA A 514 -37.84 10.40 1.79
C ALA A 514 -38.66 9.57 0.79
N MET A 515 -38.01 8.91 -0.17
CA MET A 515 -38.65 7.95 -1.08
C MET A 515 -39.20 6.73 -0.33
N ALA A 516 -38.43 6.14 0.58
CA ALA A 516 -38.91 5.07 1.43
C ALA A 516 -40.10 5.50 2.32
N LYS A 517 -40.14 6.78 2.75
CA LYS A 517 -41.23 7.34 3.57
C LYS A 517 -42.53 7.53 2.78
N SER A 518 -42.51 7.87 1.49
CA SER A 518 -43.76 7.98 0.71
C SER A 518 -44.49 6.63 0.59
N MET A 519 -43.74 5.52 0.54
CA MET A 519 -44.27 4.15 0.55
C MET A 519 -44.93 3.75 1.89
N VAL A 520 -44.69 4.50 2.97
CA VAL A 520 -45.37 4.37 4.27
C VAL A 520 -46.70 5.12 4.25
N GLU A 521 -46.69 6.39 3.84
CA GLU A 521 -47.76 7.34 4.15
C GLU A 521 -48.92 7.37 3.12
N GLN A 522 -48.70 6.89 1.89
CA GLN A 522 -49.73 6.91 0.83
C GLN A 522 -50.17 5.51 0.40
N ASN A 523 -51.29 5.03 0.95
CA ASN A 523 -52.04 3.93 0.34
C ASN A 523 -52.65 4.43 -0.99
N GLY A 524 -52.17 3.92 -2.12
CA GLY A 524 -52.58 4.34 -3.47
C GLY A 524 -51.50 5.00 -4.32
N LEU A 525 -50.25 5.11 -3.82
CA LEU A 525 -49.12 5.68 -4.57
C LEU A 525 -48.79 4.92 -5.88
N PHE A 526 -49.22 3.65 -5.98
CA PHE A 526 -49.04 2.80 -7.15
C PHE A 526 -50.39 2.21 -7.56
N THR A 527 -50.67 2.21 -8.86
CA THR A 527 -51.85 1.58 -9.45
C THR A 527 -51.52 0.19 -9.99
N THR A 528 -50.33 0.04 -10.57
CA THR A 528 -49.81 -1.23 -11.09
C THR A 528 -48.70 -1.80 -10.21
N LEU A 529 -48.57 -3.12 -10.28
CA LEU A 529 -47.45 -3.84 -9.69
C LEU A 529 -46.09 -3.47 -10.32
N SER A 530 -46.12 -2.91 -11.52
CA SER A 530 -44.96 -2.48 -12.31
C SER A 530 -44.40 -1.16 -11.80
N GLU A 531 -45.26 -0.16 -11.56
CA GLU A 531 -44.90 1.08 -10.86
C GLU A 531 -44.25 0.80 -9.51
N ALA A 532 -44.89 -0.05 -8.70
CA ALA A 532 -44.42 -0.38 -7.35
C ALA A 532 -43.07 -1.11 -7.36
N LYS A 533 -42.82 -1.97 -8.36
CA LYS A 533 -41.51 -2.63 -8.55
C LYS A 533 -40.44 -1.65 -9.04
N LYS A 534 -40.74 -0.80 -10.04
CA LYS A 534 -39.81 0.26 -10.50
C LYS A 534 -39.40 1.21 -9.37
N ALA A 535 -40.34 1.62 -8.53
CA ALA A 535 -40.06 2.47 -7.37
C ALA A 535 -39.22 1.76 -6.30
N ARG A 536 -39.51 0.48 -6.00
CA ARG A 536 -38.64 -0.34 -5.13
C ARG A 536 -37.24 -0.42 -5.71
N ASP A 537 -37.10 -0.75 -6.99
CA ASP A 537 -35.81 -1.06 -7.61
C ASP A 537 -34.90 0.17 -7.70
N LEU A 538 -35.48 1.36 -7.94
CA LEU A 538 -34.77 2.65 -7.81
C LEU A 538 -34.26 2.89 -6.38
N VAL A 539 -35.12 2.70 -5.36
CA VAL A 539 -34.75 2.91 -3.95
C VAL A 539 -33.72 1.88 -3.49
N LEU A 540 -33.80 0.62 -3.94
CA LEU A 540 -32.79 -0.39 -3.64
C LEU A 540 -31.43 -0.03 -4.26
N SER A 541 -31.38 0.45 -5.51
CA SER A 541 -30.15 0.89 -6.16
C SER A 541 -29.41 1.96 -5.36
N HIS A 542 -30.13 2.99 -4.88
CA HIS A 542 -29.51 4.01 -4.02
C HIS A 542 -29.07 3.45 -2.65
N ILE A 543 -29.78 2.45 -2.10
CA ILE A 543 -29.36 1.82 -0.83
C ILE A 543 -28.09 0.97 -1.02
N ASP A 544 -27.93 0.29 -2.17
CA ASP A 544 -26.71 -0.47 -2.47
C ASP A 544 -25.48 0.46 -2.60
N GLU A 545 -25.62 1.62 -3.25
CA GLU A 545 -24.59 2.68 -3.28
C GLU A 545 -24.25 3.20 -1.86
N LEU A 546 -25.27 3.42 -1.02
CA LEU A 546 -25.11 3.87 0.36
C LEU A 546 -24.57 2.78 1.32
N ILE A 547 -24.61 1.52 0.92
CA ILE A 547 -23.99 0.38 1.59
C ILE A 547 -22.49 0.33 1.28
N GLU A 548 -22.07 0.54 0.03
CA GLU A 548 -20.66 0.46 -0.37
C GLU A 548 -19.78 1.55 0.28
N VAL A 549 -20.38 2.71 0.59
CA VAL A 549 -19.71 3.85 1.26
C VAL A 549 -19.91 3.83 2.80
N GLY A 550 -20.74 2.92 3.32
CA GLY A 550 -21.20 2.92 4.72
C GLY A 550 -20.24 2.30 5.75
N THR A 551 -20.51 2.56 7.03
CA THR A 551 -19.92 1.82 8.16
C THR A 551 -20.68 0.50 8.42
N ASP A 552 -20.11 -0.42 9.21
CA ASP A 552 -20.83 -1.62 9.69
C ASP A 552 -22.17 -1.27 10.38
N GLU A 553 -22.21 -0.16 11.12
CA GLU A 553 -23.41 0.36 11.79
C GLU A 553 -24.46 0.85 10.79
N ALA A 554 -24.01 1.40 9.64
CA ALA A 554 -24.87 1.81 8.52
C ALA A 554 -25.35 0.60 7.71
N TYR A 555 -24.49 -0.40 7.49
CA TYR A 555 -24.83 -1.64 6.79
C TYR A 555 -26.06 -2.32 7.40
N GLU A 556 -26.09 -2.51 8.73
CA GLU A 556 -27.27 -3.07 9.38
C GLU A 556 -28.53 -2.21 9.21
N ALA A 557 -28.38 -0.87 9.23
CA ALA A 557 -29.52 0.04 9.14
C ALA A 557 -30.10 0.10 7.72
N TRP A 558 -29.24 0.00 6.71
CA TRP A 558 -29.63 -0.11 5.30
C TRP A 558 -30.22 -1.48 4.96
N ALA A 559 -29.64 -2.58 5.47
CA ALA A 559 -30.17 -3.93 5.28
C ALA A 559 -31.56 -4.12 5.95
N ASP A 560 -31.77 -3.55 7.14
CA ASP A 560 -33.10 -3.46 7.78
C ASP A 560 -34.09 -2.69 6.88
N LEU A 561 -33.64 -1.60 6.25
CA LEU A 561 -34.47 -0.79 5.35
C LEU A 561 -34.84 -1.54 4.06
N GLN A 562 -33.89 -2.20 3.38
CA GLN A 562 -34.17 -3.04 2.20
C GLN A 562 -35.21 -4.12 2.55
N THR A 563 -35.00 -4.82 3.67
CA THR A 563 -35.90 -5.87 4.16
C THR A 563 -37.31 -5.33 4.44
N ALA A 564 -37.41 -4.13 5.03
CA ALA A 564 -38.69 -3.50 5.31
C ALA A 564 -39.41 -2.99 4.04
N ILE A 565 -38.67 -2.49 3.03
CA ILE A 565 -39.23 -2.07 1.74
C ILE A 565 -39.76 -3.28 0.96
N MET A 566 -38.98 -4.37 0.87
CA MET A 566 -39.42 -5.59 0.19
C MET A 566 -40.74 -6.11 0.80
N ARG A 567 -40.78 -6.25 2.12
CA ARG A 567 -42.00 -6.67 2.83
C ARG A 567 -43.16 -5.68 2.70
N ARG A 568 -42.90 -4.37 2.59
CA ARG A 568 -43.95 -3.38 2.29
C ARG A 568 -44.53 -3.59 0.90
N LEU A 569 -43.72 -3.96 -0.09
CA LEU A 569 -44.21 -4.35 -1.41
C LEU A 569 -44.97 -5.67 -1.37
N ASP A 570 -44.50 -6.68 -0.63
CA ASP A 570 -45.18 -7.98 -0.50
C ASP A 570 -46.58 -7.86 0.14
N GLU A 571 -46.76 -6.95 1.10
CA GLU A 571 -48.08 -6.63 1.69
C GLU A 571 -48.98 -5.79 0.74
N LEU A 572 -48.42 -5.18 -0.31
CA LEU A 572 -49.16 -4.39 -1.32
C LEU A 572 -49.47 -5.18 -2.61
N GLU A 573 -48.60 -6.09 -3.05
CA GLU A 573 -48.73 -6.88 -4.30
C GLU A 573 -50.10 -7.59 -4.49
N PRO A 574 -50.80 -8.09 -3.44
CA PRO A 574 -52.15 -8.65 -3.59
C PRO A 574 -53.23 -7.65 -4.00
N ASN A 575 -52.99 -6.35 -3.83
CA ASN A 575 -53.95 -5.26 -4.09
C ASN A 575 -53.53 -4.37 -5.28
N LEU A 576 -52.43 -4.71 -5.98
CA LEU A 576 -51.92 -3.96 -7.12
C LEU A 576 -52.24 -4.69 -8.43
N ALA A 577 -52.72 -3.95 -9.42
CA ALA A 577 -53.12 -4.52 -10.70
C ALA A 577 -51.92 -5.10 -11.46
N LYS A 578 -52.11 -6.27 -12.07
CA LYS A 578 -51.04 -7.03 -12.74
C LYS A 578 -51.05 -6.79 -14.23
N GLU A 579 -49.89 -6.45 -14.76
CA GLU A 579 -49.70 -6.22 -16.18
C GLU A 579 -49.71 -7.56 -16.93
N ALA A 580 -50.73 -7.80 -17.74
CA ALA A 580 -50.78 -8.90 -18.67
C ALA A 580 -50.79 -8.38 -20.12
N LYS A 581 -50.34 -9.19 -21.06
CA LYS A 581 -50.48 -8.92 -22.49
C LYS A 581 -51.56 -9.81 -23.09
N THR A 582 -52.41 -9.22 -23.91
CA THR A 582 -53.39 -9.92 -24.75
C THR A 582 -53.19 -9.54 -26.21
N GLN A 583 -53.65 -10.37 -27.14
CA GLN A 583 -53.73 -10.05 -28.56
C GLN A 583 -55.16 -10.32 -29.02
N ILE A 584 -55.71 -9.42 -29.83
CA ILE A 584 -57.05 -9.57 -30.42
C ILE A 584 -56.95 -10.03 -31.87
N GLU A 585 -57.71 -11.06 -32.24
CA GLU A 585 -57.69 -11.64 -33.60
C GLU A 585 -58.38 -10.72 -34.63
N GLN A 586 -59.26 -9.83 -34.18
CA GLN A 586 -60.05 -8.92 -35.02
C GLN A 586 -60.13 -7.54 -34.34
N SER A 587 -60.28 -6.48 -35.15
CA SER A 587 -60.35 -5.10 -34.63
C SER A 587 -61.75 -4.81 -34.07
N MET A 588 -61.79 -4.22 -32.87
CA MET A 588 -63.01 -3.88 -32.14
C MET A 588 -62.82 -2.62 -31.27
N PRO A 589 -63.89 -1.97 -30.78
CA PRO A 589 -63.78 -0.75 -29.99
C PRO A 589 -63.18 -0.95 -28.59
N ALA A 590 -62.46 0.05 -28.10
CA ALA A 590 -61.85 0.07 -26.78
C ALA A 590 -62.87 -0.03 -25.63
N LEU A 591 -64.06 0.56 -25.77
CA LEU A 591 -65.20 0.39 -24.85
C LEU A 591 -65.59 -1.08 -24.67
N VAL A 592 -65.62 -1.85 -25.76
CA VAL A 592 -65.97 -3.28 -25.74
C VAL A 592 -64.84 -4.07 -25.12
N MET A 593 -63.57 -3.79 -25.48
CA MET A 593 -62.41 -4.39 -24.82
C MET A 593 -62.38 -4.13 -23.31
N ALA A 594 -62.66 -2.91 -22.85
CA ALA A 594 -62.70 -2.60 -21.42
C ALA A 594 -63.80 -3.37 -20.68
N TYR A 595 -64.97 -3.55 -21.31
CA TYR A 595 -66.04 -4.38 -20.77
C TYR A 595 -65.66 -5.87 -20.72
N ASP A 596 -65.15 -6.43 -21.82
CA ASP A 596 -64.83 -7.85 -21.95
C ASP A 596 -63.61 -8.27 -21.09
N LEU A 597 -62.64 -7.37 -20.89
CA LEU A 597 -61.42 -7.63 -20.09
C LEU A 597 -61.62 -7.38 -18.60
N TYR A 598 -62.38 -6.33 -18.22
CA TYR A 598 -62.42 -5.84 -16.84
C TYR A 598 -63.82 -5.91 -16.19
N GLY A 599 -64.86 -6.26 -16.96
CA GLY A 599 -66.26 -6.18 -16.51
C GLY A 599 -66.81 -4.75 -16.40
N ASP A 600 -66.00 -3.71 -16.65
CA ASP A 600 -66.41 -2.31 -16.56
C ASP A 600 -65.94 -1.51 -17.78
N ALA A 601 -66.91 -1.12 -18.62
CA ALA A 601 -66.71 -0.29 -19.79
C ALA A 601 -66.11 1.09 -19.47
N ARG A 602 -66.27 1.60 -18.23
CA ARG A 602 -65.72 2.90 -17.79
C ARG A 602 -64.19 2.96 -17.83
N ARG A 603 -63.53 1.79 -17.82
CA ARG A 603 -62.07 1.66 -17.94
C ARG A 603 -61.55 1.82 -19.37
N GLU A 604 -62.40 2.20 -20.33
CA GLU A 604 -61.99 2.53 -21.70
C GLU A 604 -60.86 3.58 -21.75
N LEU A 605 -61.01 4.71 -21.05
CA LEU A 605 -60.03 5.81 -21.05
C LEU A 605 -58.70 5.44 -20.38
N GLU A 606 -58.69 4.41 -19.54
CA GLU A 606 -57.48 3.82 -18.95
C GLU A 606 -56.79 2.91 -19.98
N PHE A 607 -57.55 2.00 -20.60
CA PHE A 607 -57.06 1.08 -21.64
C PHE A 607 -56.50 1.82 -22.87
N ILE A 608 -57.17 2.88 -23.34
CA ILE A 608 -56.73 3.72 -24.45
C ILE A 608 -55.38 4.37 -24.16
N ARG A 609 -55.26 5.05 -23.01
CA ARG A 609 -54.03 5.77 -22.64
C ARG A 609 -52.85 4.80 -22.48
N ARG A 610 -53.08 3.65 -21.83
CA ARG A 610 -52.06 2.63 -21.58
C ARG A 610 -51.52 1.97 -22.85
N ASN A 611 -52.34 1.89 -23.90
CA ASN A 611 -51.98 1.25 -25.17
C ASN A 611 -51.71 2.24 -26.32
N GLY A 612 -51.73 3.55 -26.06
CA GLY A 612 -51.53 4.58 -27.09
C GLY A 612 -52.56 4.52 -28.23
N ILE A 613 -53.80 4.08 -27.96
CA ILE A 613 -54.81 3.83 -28.99
C ILE A 613 -55.31 5.15 -29.59
N VAL A 614 -54.80 5.50 -30.78
CA VAL A 614 -55.11 6.75 -31.49
C VAL A 614 -56.59 6.85 -31.89
N HIS A 615 -57.28 5.73 -32.10
CA HIS A 615 -58.67 5.67 -32.53
C HIS A 615 -59.48 4.72 -31.63
N PRO A 616 -60.24 5.23 -30.65
CA PRO A 616 -60.98 4.40 -29.68
C PRO A 616 -61.89 3.34 -30.29
N CYS A 617 -62.51 3.62 -31.45
CA CYS A 617 -63.38 2.67 -32.14
C CYS A 617 -62.63 1.56 -32.90
N ILE A 618 -61.30 1.63 -33.03
CA ILE A 618 -60.48 0.75 -33.88
C ILE A 618 -59.20 0.36 -33.11
N VAL A 619 -59.32 -0.59 -32.18
CA VAL A 619 -58.14 -1.22 -31.58
C VAL A 619 -57.50 -2.17 -32.60
N PRO A 620 -56.20 -2.06 -32.92
CA PRO A 620 -55.59 -2.85 -33.99
C PRO A 620 -55.43 -4.33 -33.62
N ALA A 621 -55.73 -5.21 -34.58
CA ALA A 621 -55.60 -6.66 -34.41
C ALA A 621 -54.16 -7.14 -34.55
N GLY A 622 -53.81 -8.23 -33.85
CA GLY A 622 -52.46 -8.83 -33.88
C GLY A 622 -51.35 -7.99 -33.21
N VAL A 623 -51.71 -6.96 -32.45
CA VAL A 623 -50.78 -6.14 -31.65
C VAL A 623 -50.83 -6.60 -30.19
N ASP A 624 -49.68 -6.59 -29.51
CA ASP A 624 -49.61 -6.76 -28.05
C ASP A 624 -50.34 -5.60 -27.36
N LEU A 625 -51.42 -5.92 -26.65
CA LEU A 625 -52.20 -4.97 -25.87
C LEU A 625 -51.98 -5.23 -24.37
N GLU A 626 -51.54 -4.22 -23.65
CA GLU A 626 -51.32 -4.25 -22.21
C GLU A 626 -52.63 -4.06 -21.45
N VAL A 627 -53.01 -5.08 -20.68
CA VAL A 627 -54.23 -5.13 -19.87
C VAL A 627 -53.89 -5.27 -18.39
N LEU A 628 -54.85 -4.99 -17.51
CA LEU A 628 -54.70 -5.05 -16.05
C LEU A 628 -55.62 -6.09 -15.42
N GLN A 629 -55.01 -7.09 -14.77
CA GLN A 629 -55.65 -8.22 -14.09
C GLN A 629 -55.55 -8.14 -12.56
#